data_AF-A0A4R8IYB0-F1
#
_entry.id   AF-A0A4R8IYB0-F1
#
_cell.length_a   1.000
_cell.length_b   1.000
_cell.length_c   1.000
_cell.angle_alpha   90.00
_cell.angle_beta   90.00
_cell.angle_gamma   90.00
#
_symmetry.space_group_name_H-M   'P 1'
#
loop_
_entity.id
_entity.type
_entity.pdbx_description
1 polymer ?
#
loop_
_entity_poly.entity_id
_entity_poly.type
_entity_poly.pdbx_seq_one_letter_code
_entity_poly.pdbx_strand_id
1 'polypeptide(L)'
;MDKQWAGIIEPGAPPTDETQLLWWLLPILIAGLLTLYYRQRPRPAMRRQLRHLRRRLRDNRLDRRNAGFTIADCLRRGRATTRLDRLDFGTQQANWRAFLDKLQHAQYRPRPPSQSELDTLLEDAMAWLRR
;
A
#
# COMPACT_ATOMS: atom_id res chain seq x y z
N MET A 1 78.72 -28.95 -0.25
CA MET A 1 77.94 -28.02 -1.09
C MET A 1 76.50 -28.53 -1.06
N ASP A 2 75.80 -28.14 0.00
CA ASP A 2 74.53 -28.73 0.39
C ASP A 2 73.39 -27.88 -0.17
N LYS A 3 72.60 -28.49 -1.04
CA LYS A 3 71.45 -27.85 -1.68
C LYS A 3 70.29 -27.81 -0.67
N GLN A 4 70.07 -26.64 -0.06
CA GLN A 4 68.84 -26.36 0.67
C GLN A 4 67.67 -26.35 -0.32
N TRP A 5 66.75 -27.31 -0.15
CA TRP A 5 65.48 -27.31 -0.85
C TRP A 5 64.64 -26.14 -0.35
N ALA A 6 64.37 -25.18 -1.23
CA ALA A 6 63.44 -24.09 -0.97
C ALA A 6 62.06 -24.70 -0.70
N GLY A 7 61.59 -24.56 0.54
CA GLY A 7 60.26 -25.02 0.96
C GLY A 7 59.19 -24.38 0.08
N ILE A 8 58.37 -25.22 -0.55
CA ILE A 8 57.17 -24.80 -1.27
C ILE A 8 56.20 -24.31 -0.19
N ILE A 9 56.06 -23.00 -0.07
CA ILE A 9 55.04 -22.37 0.76
C ILE A 9 53.72 -22.59 0.02
N GLU A 10 52.83 -23.44 0.56
CA GLU A 10 51.46 -23.54 0.06
C GLU A 10 50.83 -22.14 0.10
N PRO A 11 50.28 -21.61 -1.01
CA PRO A 11 49.59 -20.33 -0.96
C PRO A 11 48.35 -20.50 -0.09
N GLY A 12 48.43 -19.99 1.14
CA GLY A 12 47.27 -19.91 2.04
C GLY A 12 46.15 -19.18 1.33
N ALA A 13 44.96 -19.79 1.30
CA ALA A 13 43.79 -19.19 0.69
C ALA A 13 43.61 -17.77 1.25
N PRO A 14 43.41 -16.75 0.39
CA PRO A 14 43.21 -15.39 0.86
C PRO A 14 42.04 -15.39 1.86
N PRO A 15 42.19 -14.73 3.02
CA PRO A 15 41.08 -14.63 3.96
C PRO A 15 39.90 -14.02 3.21
N THR A 16 38.77 -14.72 3.21
CA THR A 16 37.54 -14.21 2.62
C THR A 16 37.18 -12.93 3.36
N ASP A 17 37.27 -11.79 2.69
CA ASP A 17 36.88 -10.49 3.26
C ASP A 17 35.37 -10.49 3.50
N GLU A 18 34.96 -10.94 4.69
CA GLU A 18 33.56 -10.94 5.15
C GLU A 18 32.94 -9.53 5.04
N THR A 19 33.79 -8.50 5.14
CA THR A 19 33.47 -7.09 4.92
C THR A 19 32.99 -6.80 3.50
N GLN A 20 33.55 -7.47 2.48
CA GLN A 20 33.15 -7.27 1.09
C GLN A 20 31.72 -7.76 0.83
N LEU A 21 31.34 -8.88 1.46
CA LEU A 21 29.96 -9.41 1.39
C LEU A 21 28.95 -8.46 2.05
N LEU A 22 29.31 -7.84 3.17
CA LEU A 22 28.45 -6.87 3.86
C LEU A 22 28.15 -5.64 2.99
N TRP A 23 29.13 -5.15 2.22
CA TRP A 23 28.94 -4.03 1.30
C TRP A 23 27.94 -4.32 0.16
N TRP A 24 27.86 -5.57 -0.30
CA TRP A 24 26.87 -5.98 -1.30
C TRP A 24 25.48 -6.23 -0.71
N LEU A 25 25.41 -6.69 0.54
CA LEU A 25 24.13 -6.91 1.23
C LEU A 25 23.43 -5.60 1.62
N LEU A 26 24.20 -4.55 1.92
CA LEU A 26 23.68 -3.26 2.36
C LEU A 26 22.70 -2.60 1.33
N PRO A 27 23.01 -2.48 0.03
CA PRO A 27 22.07 -1.93 -0.95
C PRO A 27 20.83 -2.82 -1.13
N ILE A 28 20.96 -4.14 -1.02
CA ILE A 28 19.82 -5.08 -1.10
C ILE A 28 18.88 -4.86 0.08
N LEU A 29 19.44 -4.73 1.29
CA LEU A 29 18.66 -4.43 2.50
C LEU A 29 17.95 -3.07 2.38
N ILE A 30 18.67 -2.04 1.93
CA ILE A 30 18.12 -0.69 1.74
C ILE A 30 17.01 -0.70 0.68
N ALA A 31 17.21 -1.40 -0.45
CA ALA A 31 16.18 -1.56 -1.48
C ALA A 31 14.95 -2.30 -0.95
N GLY A 32 15.14 -3.35 -0.16
CA GLY A 32 14.06 -4.07 0.52
C GLY A 32 13.28 -3.18 1.48
N LEU A 33 13.97 -2.41 2.31
CA LEU A 33 13.38 -1.46 3.25
C LEU A 33 12.66 -0.32 2.54
N LEU A 34 13.22 0.26 1.48
CA LEU A 34 12.57 1.26 0.64
C LEU A 34 11.31 0.69 -0.01
N THR A 35 11.39 -0.52 -0.56
CA THR A 35 10.24 -1.18 -1.19
C THR A 35 9.13 -1.41 -0.17
N LEU A 36 9.46 -1.88 1.04
CA LEU A 36 8.53 -2.03 2.15
C LEU A 36 7.95 -0.67 2.59
N TYR A 37 8.78 0.36 2.70
CA TYR A 37 8.40 1.71 3.10
C TYR A 37 7.43 2.35 2.10
N TYR A 38 7.71 2.23 0.80
CA TYR A 38 6.83 2.70 -0.27
C TYR A 38 5.55 1.86 -0.34
N ARG A 39 5.63 0.54 -0.11
CA ARG A 39 4.43 -0.30 0.09
C ARG A 39 3.58 0.15 1.27
N GLN A 40 4.20 0.68 2.33
CA GLN A 40 3.51 1.16 3.53
C GLN A 40 2.92 2.57 3.39
N ARG A 41 3.17 3.30 2.30
CA ARG A 41 2.57 4.62 2.01
C ARG A 41 1.49 4.60 0.89
N PRO A 42 0.42 3.77 0.96
CA PRO A 42 -0.61 3.76 -0.07
C PRO A 42 -1.50 5.01 -0.05
N ARG A 43 -1.57 5.73 1.09
CA ARG A 43 -2.51 6.86 1.29
C ARG A 43 -2.47 7.95 0.20
N PRO A 44 -1.32 8.54 -0.17
CA PRO A 44 -1.29 9.57 -1.21
C PRO A 44 -1.67 9.04 -2.60
N ALA A 45 -1.27 7.82 -2.96
CA ALA A 45 -1.63 7.19 -4.23
C ALA A 45 -3.15 6.90 -4.31
N MET A 46 -3.74 6.37 -3.24
CA MET A 46 -5.19 6.12 -3.16
C MET A 46 -6.00 7.42 -3.24
N ARG A 47 -5.53 8.49 -2.59
CA ARG A 47 -6.16 9.82 -2.70
C ARG A 47 -6.10 10.39 -4.12
N ARG A 48 -5.03 10.10 -4.88
CA ARG A 48 -4.96 10.47 -6.30
C ARG A 48 -5.95 9.64 -7.11
N GLN A 49 -6.04 8.33 -6.85
CA GLN A 49 -7.00 7.45 -7.51
C GLN A 49 -8.46 7.86 -7.27
N LEU A 50 -8.85 8.17 -6.02
CA LEU A 50 -10.21 8.67 -5.74
C LEU A 50 -10.50 10.01 -6.43
N ARG A 51 -9.51 10.93 -6.49
CA ARG A 51 -9.66 12.19 -7.25
C ARG A 51 -9.83 11.94 -8.74
N HIS A 52 -9.08 10.99 -9.31
CA HIS A 52 -9.26 10.58 -10.70
C HIS A 52 -10.62 9.92 -10.93
N LEU A 53 -11.10 9.10 -9.98
CA LEU A 53 -12.43 8.50 -10.06
C LEU A 53 -13.53 9.57 -10.07
N ARG A 54 -13.44 10.57 -9.17
CA ARG A 54 -14.37 11.70 -9.13
C ARG A 54 -14.43 12.47 -10.45
N ARG A 55 -13.26 12.72 -11.07
CA ARG A 55 -13.20 13.36 -12.40
C ARG A 55 -13.86 12.49 -13.47
N ARG A 56 -13.52 11.19 -13.53
CA ARG A 56 -14.11 10.25 -14.50
C ARG A 56 -15.62 10.08 -14.35
N LEU A 57 -16.13 10.13 -13.12
CA LEU A 57 -17.56 10.11 -12.83
C LEU A 57 -18.25 11.39 -13.32
N ARG A 58 -17.65 12.56 -13.09
CA ARG A 58 -18.16 13.83 -13.62
C ARG A 58 -18.23 13.85 -15.14
N ASP A 59 -17.24 13.25 -15.79
CA ASP A 59 -17.20 13.14 -17.25
C ASP A 59 -18.18 12.07 -17.79
N ASN A 60 -18.98 11.40 -16.95
CA ASN A 60 -19.84 10.26 -17.28
C ASN A 60 -19.13 9.12 -18.04
N ARG A 61 -17.80 9.02 -17.93
CA ARG A 61 -16.98 7.99 -18.61
C ARG A 61 -16.93 6.66 -17.87
N LEU A 62 -17.58 6.57 -16.71
CA LEU A 62 -17.48 5.44 -15.81
C LEU A 62 -18.87 5.02 -15.36
N ASP A 63 -19.14 3.72 -15.44
CA ASP A 63 -20.40 3.16 -14.93
C ASP A 63 -20.51 3.42 -13.43
N ARG A 64 -21.63 4.03 -13.02
CA ARG A 64 -21.93 4.41 -11.65
C ARG A 64 -21.92 3.20 -10.71
N ARG A 65 -22.29 2.02 -11.21
CA ARG A 65 -22.24 0.78 -10.43
C ARG A 65 -20.79 0.36 -10.15
N ASN A 66 -19.93 0.42 -11.17
CA ASN A 66 -18.50 0.11 -11.04
C ASN A 66 -17.74 1.10 -10.14
N ALA A 67 -18.21 2.34 -10.04
CA ALA A 67 -17.62 3.32 -9.14
C ALA A 67 -17.70 2.89 -7.67
N GLY A 68 -18.84 2.35 -7.23
CA GLY A 68 -19.01 1.86 -5.86
C GLY A 68 -18.01 0.76 -5.49
N PHE A 69 -17.78 -0.19 -6.40
CA PHE A 69 -16.78 -1.24 -6.22
C PHE A 69 -15.36 -0.69 -6.21
N THR A 70 -15.06 0.29 -7.07
CA THR A 70 -13.73 0.91 -7.15
C THR A 70 -13.40 1.68 -5.86
N ILE A 71 -14.38 2.36 -5.26
CA ILE A 71 -14.23 3.03 -3.95
C ILE A 71 -13.89 2.01 -2.86
N ALA A 72 -14.62 0.89 -2.80
CA ALA A 72 -14.36 -0.17 -1.82
C ALA A 72 -12.97 -0.79 -1.99
N ASP A 73 -12.55 -1.07 -3.23
CA ASP A 73 -11.21 -1.61 -3.51
C ASP A 73 -10.10 -0.62 -3.10
N CYS A 74 -10.28 0.69 -3.39
CA CYS A 74 -9.35 1.73 -2.95
C CYS A 74 -9.22 1.77 -1.42
N LEU A 75 -10.33 1.67 -0.68
CA LEU A 75 -10.31 1.65 0.79
C LEU A 75 -9.64 0.40 1.35
N ARG A 76 -9.89 -0.77 0.74
CA ARG A 76 -9.28 -2.04 1.13
C ARG A 76 -7.76 -2.00 0.92
N ARG A 77 -7.30 -1.50 -0.23
CA ARG A 77 -5.86 -1.33 -0.55
C ARG A 77 -5.20 -0.24 0.29
N GLY A 78 -5.93 0.81 0.64
CA GLY A 78 -5.46 1.90 1.48
C GLY A 78 -5.15 1.51 2.94
N ARG A 79 -5.35 0.24 3.32
CA ARG A 79 -5.28 -0.26 4.70
C ARG A 79 -6.16 0.54 5.66
N ALA A 80 -7.22 1.19 5.16
CA ALA A 80 -8.22 1.82 6.02
C ALA A 80 -8.81 0.77 6.97
N THR A 81 -8.98 -0.47 6.48
CA THR A 81 -9.41 -1.64 7.25
C THR A 81 -8.41 -2.15 8.29
N THR A 82 -7.10 -1.91 8.16
CA THR A 82 -6.06 -2.52 9.02
C THR A 82 -5.60 -1.62 10.17
N ARG A 83 -5.98 -0.32 10.18
CA ARG A 83 -5.68 0.61 11.28
C ARG A 83 -6.87 0.96 12.16
N LEU A 84 -8.08 0.48 11.82
CA LEU A 84 -9.27 0.67 12.66
C LEU A 84 -9.18 -0.07 14.00
N ASP A 85 -8.31 -1.08 14.14
CA ASP A 85 -8.02 -1.72 15.43
C ASP A 85 -7.36 -0.76 16.44
N ARG A 86 -6.89 0.42 15.99
CA ARG A 86 -6.33 1.47 16.87
C ARG A 86 -7.25 2.66 17.07
N LEU A 87 -8.43 2.67 16.46
CA LEU A 87 -9.40 3.76 16.64
C LEU A 87 -10.25 3.45 17.86
N ASP A 88 -10.29 4.40 18.81
CA ASP A 88 -11.03 4.35 20.06
C ASP A 88 -12.39 3.65 19.92
N PHE A 89 -12.60 2.65 20.77
CA PHE A 89 -13.51 1.50 20.65
C PHE A 89 -15.03 1.81 20.70
N GLY A 90 -15.49 2.97 20.24
CA GLY A 90 -16.93 3.28 20.23
C GLY A 90 -17.39 4.00 18.99
N THR A 91 -17.31 5.34 19.03
CA THR A 91 -17.99 6.19 18.05
C THR A 91 -17.36 6.13 16.66
N GLN A 92 -16.03 6.02 16.55
CA GLN A 92 -15.37 5.94 15.24
C GLN A 92 -15.61 4.59 14.56
N GLN A 93 -15.61 3.50 15.32
CA GLN A 93 -15.91 2.18 14.76
C GLN A 93 -17.37 2.08 14.29
N ALA A 94 -18.32 2.64 15.05
CA ALA A 94 -19.72 2.72 14.66
C ALA A 94 -19.90 3.54 13.36
N ASN A 95 -19.27 4.72 13.28
CA ASN A 95 -19.31 5.55 12.08
C ASN A 95 -18.68 4.87 10.87
N TRP A 96 -17.60 4.10 11.07
CA TRP A 96 -16.97 3.33 10.00
C TRP A 96 -17.87 2.21 9.50
N ARG A 97 -18.49 1.43 10.41
CA ARG A 97 -19.44 0.38 10.05
C ARG A 97 -20.64 0.96 9.29
N ALA A 98 -21.22 2.06 9.78
CA ALA A 98 -22.32 2.74 9.12
C ALA A 98 -21.94 3.22 7.71
N PHE A 99 -20.70 3.70 7.51
CA PHE A 99 -20.20 4.06 6.19
C PHE A 99 -20.06 2.83 5.27
N LEU A 100 -19.53 1.72 5.78
CA LEU A 100 -19.43 0.47 5.01
C LEU A 100 -20.82 -0.05 4.61
N ASP A 101 -21.80 0.01 5.50
CA ASP A 101 -23.17 -0.39 5.21
C ASP A 101 -23.78 0.49 4.11
N LYS A 102 -23.58 1.81 4.17
CA LYS A 102 -24.01 2.73 3.10
C LYS A 102 -23.35 2.38 1.77
N LEU A 103 -22.05 2.09 1.76
CA LEU A 103 -21.30 1.73 0.57
C LEU A 103 -21.78 0.41 -0.01
N GLN A 104 -22.00 -0.60 0.83
CA GLN A 104 -22.53 -1.90 0.45
C GLN A 104 -23.94 -1.78 -0.12
N HIS A 105 -24.81 -1.02 0.55
CA HIS A 105 -26.16 -0.75 0.08
C HIS A 105 -26.16 -0.08 -1.30
N ALA A 106 -25.26 0.89 -1.53
CA ALA A 106 -25.09 1.55 -2.83
C ALA A 106 -24.60 0.61 -3.94
N GLN A 107 -23.84 -0.45 -3.62
CA GLN A 107 -23.34 -1.43 -4.59
C GLN A 107 -24.41 -2.44 -5.02
N TYR A 108 -25.19 -2.95 -4.05
CA TYR A 108 -26.11 -4.07 -4.28
C TYR A 108 -27.55 -3.67 -4.60
N ARG A 109 -27.89 -2.38 -4.52
CA ARG A 109 -29.24 -1.92 -4.87
C ARG A 109 -29.56 -2.09 -6.37
N PRO A 110 -30.84 -2.32 -6.74
CA PRO A 110 -31.24 -2.57 -8.13
C PRO A 110 -31.02 -1.36 -9.05
N ARG A 111 -31.27 -0.16 -8.53
CA ARG A 111 -31.09 1.10 -9.27
C ARG A 111 -29.69 1.66 -9.00
N PRO A 112 -28.91 2.06 -10.00
CA PRO A 112 -27.56 2.59 -9.77
C PRO A 112 -27.58 3.82 -8.83
N PRO A 113 -26.51 4.03 -8.05
CA PRO A 113 -26.33 5.23 -7.23
C PRO A 113 -26.44 6.51 -8.06
N SER A 114 -27.11 7.52 -7.52
CA SER A 114 -27.15 8.84 -8.13
C SER A 114 -25.75 9.47 -8.06
N GLN A 115 -25.50 10.46 -8.90
CA GLN A 115 -24.19 11.12 -8.91
C GLN A 115 -23.91 11.82 -7.58
N SER A 116 -24.91 12.46 -6.97
CA SER A 116 -24.78 13.09 -5.66
C SER A 116 -24.48 12.10 -4.56
N GLU A 117 -25.13 10.92 -4.56
CA GLU A 117 -24.83 9.85 -3.61
C GLU A 117 -23.38 9.35 -3.75
N LEU A 118 -22.90 9.17 -4.98
CA LEU A 118 -21.51 8.78 -5.24
C LEU A 118 -20.50 9.85 -4.81
N ASP A 119 -20.81 11.13 -5.03
CA ASP A 119 -19.97 12.25 -4.58
C ASP A 119 -19.87 12.27 -3.05
N THR A 120 -20.98 12.08 -2.33
CA THR A 120 -20.97 11.96 -0.86
C THR A 120 -20.14 10.77 -0.39
N LEU A 121 -20.32 9.59 -0.99
CA LEU A 121 -19.53 8.39 -0.66
C LEU A 121 -18.04 8.58 -0.93
N LEU A 122 -17.69 9.32 -1.99
CA LEU A 122 -16.31 9.68 -2.31
C LEU A 122 -15.70 10.64 -1.29
N GLU A 123 -16.46 11.64 -0.85
CA GLU A 123 -16.02 12.60 0.16
C GLU A 123 -15.80 11.92 1.51
N ASP A 124 -16.73 11.06 1.94
CA ASP A 124 -16.60 10.23 3.13
C ASP A 124 -15.37 9.30 3.03
N ALA A 125 -15.18 8.63 1.90
CA ALA A 125 -14.00 7.77 1.67
C ALA A 125 -12.68 8.56 1.74
N MET A 126 -12.64 9.77 1.18
CA MET A 126 -11.47 10.65 1.27
C MET A 126 -11.21 11.14 2.70
N ALA A 127 -12.26 11.42 3.47
CA ALA A 127 -12.16 11.81 4.87
C ALA A 127 -11.55 10.67 5.71
N TRP A 128 -11.99 9.43 5.48
CA TRP A 128 -11.43 8.24 6.13
C TRP A 128 -9.96 8.00 5.78
N LEU A 129 -9.56 8.22 4.52
CA LEU A 129 -8.14 8.11 4.13
C LEU A 129 -7.24 9.22 4.70
N ARG A 130 -7.82 10.35 5.13
CA ARG A 130 -7.08 11.46 5.75
C ARG A 130 -6.76 11.19 7.23
N ARG A 131 -7.62 10.43 7.92
CA ARG A 131 -7.40 9.96 9.30
C ARG A 131 -6.33 8.86 9.32
#